data_AF-A0A8T6WT42-F1
#
_entry.id   AF-A0A8T6WT42-F1
#
_cell.length_a   1.000
_cell.length_b   1.000
_cell.length_c   1.000
_cell.angle_alpha   90.00
_cell.angle_beta   90.00
_cell.angle_gamma   90.00
#
_symmetry.space_group_name_H-M   'P 1'
#
loop_
_entity.id
_entity.type
_entity.pdbx_description
1 polymer ?
#
loop_
_entity_poly.entity_id
_entity_poly.type
_entity_poly.pdbx_seq_one_letter_code
_entity_poly.pdbx_strand_id
1 'polypeptide(L)'
;MNRRREKENGKTEEKVVRILTEKKLSELKAMLEKDHAVDCIFLLMLGRGQWKHAKEFMRKLKLTLPDGTFRARMMEIEYNGLAKHEKIDPKKKRWVITESGRHMTRLLLDFFGSIAIGGTV
;
A
#
# COMPACT_ATOMS: atom_id res chain seq x y z
N MET A 1 -23.38 20.34 24.11
CA MET A 1 -22.36 19.77 23.20
C MET A 1 -21.22 20.77 23.08
N ASN A 2 -19.95 20.36 23.11
CA ASN A 2 -18.81 21.25 23.39
C ASN A 2 -18.25 21.89 22.09
N ARG A 3 -18.18 23.23 21.99
CA ARG A 3 -17.73 23.98 20.79
C ARG A 3 -16.35 23.55 20.24
N ARG A 4 -15.49 22.95 21.08
CA ARG A 4 -14.20 22.37 20.64
C ARG A 4 -14.39 21.14 19.75
N ARG A 5 -15.33 20.24 20.09
CA ARG A 5 -15.64 19.02 19.31
C ARG A 5 -16.23 19.35 17.94
N GLU A 6 -17.08 20.38 17.86
CA GLU A 6 -17.67 20.82 16.58
C GLU A 6 -16.59 21.34 15.61
N LYS A 7 -15.61 22.09 16.11
CA LYS A 7 -14.47 22.54 15.31
C LYS A 7 -13.55 21.40 14.85
N GLU A 8 -13.33 20.39 15.69
CA GLU A 8 -12.55 19.20 15.35
C GLU A 8 -13.26 18.32 14.32
N ASN A 9 -14.58 18.17 14.45
CA ASN A 9 -15.41 17.46 13.48
C ASN A 9 -15.39 18.17 12.11
N GLY A 10 -15.52 19.50 12.07
CA GLY A 10 -15.42 20.26 10.81
C GLY A 10 -14.07 20.10 10.10
N LYS A 11 -12.96 20.09 10.83
CA LYS A 11 -11.62 19.81 10.25
C LYS A 11 -11.48 18.38 9.74
N THR A 12 -12.16 17.43 10.38
CA THR A 12 -12.14 16.03 9.97
C THR A 12 -12.95 15.85 8.69
N GLU A 13 -14.14 16.43 8.64
CA GLU A 13 -15.00 16.44 7.46
C GLU A 13 -14.31 17.04 6.24
N GLU A 14 -13.63 18.18 6.39
CA GLU A 14 -12.85 18.80 5.30
C GLU A 14 -11.79 17.86 4.72
N LYS A 15 -11.03 17.17 5.59
CA LYS A 15 -10.03 16.17 5.16
C LYS A 15 -10.69 14.99 4.44
N VAL A 16 -11.82 14.51 4.95
CA VAL A 16 -12.58 13.40 4.33
C VAL A 16 -13.08 13.81 2.95
N VAL A 17 -13.74 14.97 2.82
CA VAL A 17 -14.21 15.51 1.54
C VAL A 17 -13.07 15.60 0.53
N ARG A 18 -11.91 16.10 0.96
CA ARG A 18 -10.72 16.17 0.10
C ARG A 18 -10.26 14.79 -0.37
N ILE A 19 -10.17 13.80 0.52
CA ILE A 19 -9.82 12.41 0.19
C ILE A 19 -10.83 11.78 -0.79
N LEU A 20 -12.11 12.12 -0.66
CA LEU A 20 -13.18 11.58 -1.49
C LEU A 20 -13.26 12.24 -2.88
N THR A 21 -12.86 13.49 -3.01
CA THR A 21 -13.06 14.28 -4.24
C THR A 21 -11.79 14.51 -5.06
N GLU A 22 -10.61 14.54 -4.43
CA GLU A 22 -9.36 14.70 -5.17
C GLU A 22 -9.03 13.44 -5.97
N LYS A 23 -8.92 13.58 -7.29
CA LYS A 23 -8.63 12.49 -8.22
C LYS A 23 -7.45 11.62 -7.78
N LYS A 24 -6.32 12.24 -7.40
CA LYS A 24 -5.11 11.52 -6.97
C LYS A 24 -5.34 10.67 -5.72
N LEU A 25 -6.11 11.18 -4.76
CA LEU A 25 -6.44 10.45 -3.53
C LEU A 25 -7.46 9.33 -3.82
N SER A 26 -8.41 9.58 -4.74
CA SER A 26 -9.35 8.57 -5.20
C SER A 26 -8.66 7.40 -5.92
N GLU A 27 -7.69 7.68 -6.80
CA GLU A 27 -6.90 6.66 -7.49
C GLU A 27 -6.07 5.83 -6.49
N LEU A 28 -5.50 6.48 -5.48
CA LEU A 28 -4.75 5.80 -4.44
C LEU A 28 -5.64 4.85 -3.61
N LYS A 29 -6.84 5.29 -3.21
CA LYS A 29 -7.82 4.42 -2.52
C LYS A 29 -8.20 3.22 -3.38
N ALA A 30 -8.59 3.47 -4.63
CA ALA A 30 -8.98 2.41 -5.55
C ALA A 30 -7.86 1.40 -5.80
N MET A 31 -6.59 1.83 -5.76
CA MET A 31 -5.45 0.93 -5.81
C MET A 31 -5.35 0.06 -4.55
N LEU A 32 -5.52 0.65 -3.36
CA LEU A 32 -5.45 -0.05 -2.07
C LEU A 32 -6.57 -1.08 -1.86
N GLU A 33 -7.76 -0.84 -2.43
CA GLU A 33 -8.92 -1.73 -2.36
C GLU A 33 -8.78 -3.01 -3.21
N LYS A 34 -7.84 -3.03 -4.16
CA LYS A 34 -7.68 -4.16 -5.08
C LYS A 34 -6.99 -5.34 -4.42
N ASP A 35 -7.30 -6.52 -4.95
CA ASP A 35 -6.69 -7.78 -4.55
C ASP A 35 -5.16 -7.69 -4.58
N HIS A 36 -4.51 -8.20 -3.53
CA HIS A 36 -3.06 -8.23 -3.39
C HIS A 36 -2.34 -6.87 -3.40
N ALA A 37 -3.04 -5.72 -3.34
CA ALA A 37 -2.39 -4.41 -3.29
C ALA A 37 -1.55 -4.25 -2.02
N VAL A 38 -2.17 -4.52 -0.87
CA VAL A 38 -1.49 -4.51 0.43
C VAL A 38 -0.36 -5.53 0.49
N ASP A 39 -0.59 -6.76 -0.01
CA ASP A 39 0.45 -7.80 -0.10
C ASP A 39 1.67 -7.30 -0.89
N CYS A 40 1.45 -6.67 -2.05
CA CYS A 40 2.52 -6.13 -2.88
C CYS A 40 3.27 -4.98 -2.20
N ILE A 41 2.58 -4.13 -1.44
CA ILE A 41 3.21 -3.09 -0.62
C ILE A 41 4.13 -3.71 0.45
N PHE A 42 3.68 -4.76 1.15
CA PHE A 42 4.51 -5.47 2.13
C PHE A 42 5.69 -6.19 1.47
N LEU A 43 5.49 -6.82 0.31
CA LEU A 43 6.57 -7.42 -0.47
C LEU A 43 7.65 -6.39 -0.82
N LEU A 44 7.27 -5.16 -1.20
CA LEU A 44 8.23 -4.09 -1.46
C LEU A 44 9.00 -3.66 -0.22
N MET A 45 8.33 -3.53 0.93
CA MET A 45 8.96 -3.24 2.22
C MET A 45 10.00 -4.32 2.61
N LEU A 46 9.72 -5.59 2.27
CA LEU A 46 10.61 -6.73 2.48
C LEU A 46 11.68 -6.89 1.39
N GLY A 47 11.82 -5.93 0.47
CA GLY A 47 12.81 -5.97 -0.62
C GLY A 47 12.50 -7.00 -1.70
N ARG A 48 11.25 -7.44 -1.84
CA ARG A 48 10.79 -8.48 -2.79
C ARG A 48 10.18 -7.89 -4.06
N GLY A 49 10.66 -6.74 -4.53
CA GLY A 49 10.20 -6.08 -5.76
C GLY A 49 10.62 -6.74 -7.07
N GLN A 50 10.97 -8.02 -7.08
CA GLN A 50 11.19 -8.82 -8.29
C GLN A 50 10.27 -10.03 -8.24
N TRP A 51 9.61 -10.34 -9.36
CA TRP A 51 8.62 -11.43 -9.43
C TRP A 51 9.16 -12.75 -8.88
N LYS A 52 10.39 -13.15 -9.24
CA LYS A 52 11.02 -14.38 -8.72
C LYS A 52 11.04 -14.42 -7.18
N HIS A 53 11.40 -13.32 -6.53
CA HIS A 53 11.50 -13.25 -5.07
C HIS A 53 10.13 -13.17 -4.39
N ALA A 54 9.20 -12.41 -4.97
CA ALA A 54 7.82 -12.36 -4.50
C ALA A 54 7.15 -13.74 -4.58
N LYS A 55 7.22 -14.40 -5.74
CA LYS A 55 6.69 -15.75 -5.96
C LYS A 55 7.23 -16.76 -4.95
N GLU A 56 8.54 -16.74 -4.72
CA GLU A 56 9.17 -17.67 -3.78
C GLU A 56 8.69 -17.43 -2.34
N PHE A 57 8.57 -16.17 -1.93
CA PHE A 57 8.07 -15.79 -0.61
C PHE A 57 6.61 -16.21 -0.41
N MET A 58 5.73 -15.86 -1.35
CA MET A 58 4.30 -16.22 -1.29
C MET A 58 4.12 -17.75 -1.24
N ARG A 59 4.87 -18.50 -2.06
CA ARG A 59 4.84 -19.96 -2.06
C ARG A 59 5.26 -20.56 -0.70
N LYS A 60 6.28 -20.01 -0.04
CA LYS A 60 6.71 -20.46 1.30
C LYS A 60 5.59 -20.29 2.34
N LEU A 61 4.74 -19.27 2.18
CA LEU A 61 3.57 -19.02 3.02
C LEU A 61 2.31 -19.78 2.57
N LYS A 62 2.41 -20.63 1.53
CA LYS A 62 1.26 -21.30 0.89
C LYS A 62 0.19 -20.32 0.36
N LEU A 63 0.61 -19.11 -0.02
CA LEU A 63 -0.25 -18.10 -0.63
C LEU A 63 -0.05 -18.05 -2.15
N THR A 64 -1.08 -17.62 -2.86
CA THR A 64 -1.07 -17.45 -4.32
C THR A 64 -0.99 -15.97 -4.66
N LEU A 65 -0.11 -15.64 -5.60
CA LEU A 65 -0.04 -14.32 -6.23
C LEU A 65 0.30 -14.55 -7.71
N PRO A 66 -0.63 -14.34 -8.65
CA PRO A 66 -0.33 -14.53 -10.07
C PRO A 66 0.68 -13.49 -10.59
N ASP A 67 1.53 -13.86 -11.56
CA ASP A 67 2.54 -12.95 -12.14
C ASP A 67 1.90 -11.71 -12.78
N GLY A 68 0.80 -11.90 -13.52
CA GLY A 68 0.03 -10.80 -14.12
C GLY A 68 -0.49 -9.83 -13.07
N THR A 69 -1.07 -10.35 -11.98
CA THR A 69 -1.57 -9.55 -10.85
C THR A 69 -0.43 -8.81 -10.16
N PHE A 70 0.69 -9.48 -9.87
CA PHE A 70 1.88 -8.85 -9.29
C PHE A 70 2.35 -7.65 -10.13
N ARG A 71 2.51 -7.82 -11.45
CA ARG A 71 2.95 -6.72 -12.33
C ARG A 71 1.93 -5.59 -12.36
N ALA A 72 0.64 -5.90 -12.45
CA ALA A 72 -0.42 -4.90 -12.43
C ALA A 72 -0.40 -4.08 -11.14
N ARG A 73 -0.30 -4.74 -9.98
CA ARG A 73 -0.18 -4.08 -8.68
C ARG A 73 1.08 -3.20 -8.62
N MET A 74 2.24 -3.70 -9.03
CA MET A 74 3.49 -2.94 -8.98
C MET A 74 3.47 -1.68 -9.85
N MET A 75 2.86 -1.75 -11.05
CA MET A 75 2.68 -0.58 -11.90
C MET A 75 1.75 0.46 -11.27
N GLU A 76 0.65 0.03 -10.66
CA GLU A 76 -0.28 0.97 -9.99
C GLU A 76 0.34 1.60 -8.73
N ILE A 77 1.09 0.83 -7.94
CA ILE A 77 1.79 1.32 -6.76
C ILE A 77 2.86 2.35 -7.16
N GLU A 78 3.57 2.12 -8.26
CA GLU A 78 4.51 3.09 -8.82
C GLU A 78 3.82 4.33 -9.37
N TYR A 79 2.73 4.17 -10.13
CA TYR A 79 1.95 5.29 -10.66
C TYR A 79 1.46 6.22 -9.54
N ASN A 80 1.10 5.65 -8.38
CA ASN A 80 0.71 6.39 -7.18
C ASN A 80 1.91 6.92 -6.34
N GLY A 81 3.15 6.71 -6.79
CA GLY A 81 4.36 7.23 -6.16
C GLY A 81 4.79 6.48 -4.89
N LEU A 82 4.25 5.31 -4.61
CA LEU A 82 4.61 4.47 -3.46
C LEU A 82 5.78 3.52 -3.76
N ALA A 83 6.02 3.26 -5.05
CA ALA A 83 7.17 2.53 -5.54
C ALA A 83 7.84 3.28 -6.69
N LYS A 84 9.03 2.83 -7.07
CA LYS A 84 9.72 3.24 -8.29
C LYS A 84 10.48 2.05 -8.87
N HIS A 85 10.62 2.00 -10.18
CA HIS A 85 11.58 1.09 -10.80
C HIS A 85 13.02 1.55 -10.61
N GLU A 86 13.90 0.60 -10.32
CA GLU A 86 15.34 0.76 -10.39
C GLU A 86 15.93 -0.29 -11.36
N LYS A 87 16.91 0.15 -12.15
CA LYS A 87 17.74 -0.75 -12.95
C LYS A 87 18.80 -1.34 -12.03
N ILE A 88 18.86 -2.66 -11.95
CA ILE A 88 19.95 -3.38 -11.28
C ILE A 88 21.11 -3.52 -12.26
N ASP A 89 20.79 -3.92 -13.49
CA ASP A 89 21.70 -4.03 -14.63
C ASP A 89 20.91 -3.77 -15.94
N PRO A 90 21.53 -3.73 -17.13
CA PRO A 90 20.82 -3.45 -18.39
C PRO A 90 19.63 -4.37 -18.68
N LYS A 91 19.63 -5.60 -18.15
CA LYS A 91 18.61 -6.63 -18.37
C LYS A 91 17.71 -6.85 -17.15
N LYS A 92 18.09 -6.38 -15.96
CA LYS A 92 17.35 -6.60 -14.72
C LYS A 92 16.81 -5.31 -14.14
N LYS A 93 15.50 -5.35 -13.88
CA LYS A 93 14.77 -4.31 -13.16
C LYS A 93 14.21 -4.87 -11.86
N ARG A 94 13.99 -3.99 -10.90
CA ARG A 94 13.19 -4.26 -9.69
C ARG A 94 12.38 -3.03 -9.33
N TRP A 95 11.26 -3.23 -8.67
CA TRP A 95 10.60 -2.17 -7.94
C TRP A 95 11.22 -2.01 -6.56
N VAL A 96 11.31 -0.77 -6.09
CA VAL A 96 11.68 -0.45 -4.71
C VAL A 96 10.68 0.52 -4.12
N ILE A 97 10.47 0.42 -2.82
CA ILE A 97 9.55 1.28 -2.07
C ILE A 97 10.12 2.71 -1.95
N THR A 98 9.27 3.72 -2.13
CA THR A 98 9.63 5.14 -1.89
C THR A 98 9.50 5.49 -0.41
N GLU A 99 9.85 6.73 -0.02
CA GLU A 99 9.62 7.17 1.37
C GLU A 99 8.11 7.26 1.68
N SER A 100 7.31 7.80 0.76
CA SER A 100 5.85 7.81 0.90
C SER A 100 5.28 6.39 0.99
N GLY A 101 5.81 5.45 0.20
CA GLY A 101 5.49 4.02 0.31
C GLY A 101 5.80 3.48 1.71
N ARG A 102 7.01 3.72 2.23
CA ARG A 102 7.41 3.27 3.58
C ARG A 102 6.50 3.84 4.66
N HIS A 103 6.17 5.13 4.58
CA HIS A 103 5.24 5.76 5.51
C HIS A 103 3.90 5.03 5.52
N MET A 104 3.30 4.83 4.34
CA MET A 104 2.02 4.12 4.23
C MET A 104 2.10 2.69 4.76
N THR A 105 3.16 1.95 4.44
CA THR A 105 3.31 0.58 4.92
C THR A 105 3.40 0.52 6.45
N ARG A 106 4.07 1.48 7.10
CA ARG A 106 4.10 1.57 8.57
C ARG A 106 2.69 1.78 9.14
N LEU A 107 1.92 2.70 8.58
CA LEU A 107 0.52 2.91 9.01
C LEU A 107 -0.33 1.63 8.89
N LEU A 108 -0.16 0.88 7.80
CA LEU A 108 -0.84 -0.40 7.61
C LEU A 108 -0.39 -1.45 8.63
N LEU A 109 0.92 -1.57 8.88
CA LEU A 109 1.46 -2.49 9.89
C LEU A 109 0.93 -2.16 11.29
N ASP A 110 0.95 -0.89 11.67
CA ASP A 110 0.46 -0.44 12.97
C ASP A 110 -1.04 -0.72 13.12
N PHE A 111 -1.83 -0.44 12.07
CA PHE A 111 -3.25 -0.73 12.04
C PHE A 111 -3.55 -2.22 12.19
N PHE A 112 -2.98 -3.08 11.34
CA PHE A 112 -3.18 -4.54 11.43
C PHE A 112 -2.63 -5.13 12.72
N GLY A 113 -1.51 -4.59 13.24
CA GLY A 113 -0.94 -4.98 14.52
C GLY A 113 -1.90 -4.67 15.67
N SER A 114 -2.53 -3.50 15.66
CA SER A 114 -3.52 -3.13 16.69
C SER A 114 -4.74 -4.04 16.70
N ILE A 115 -5.22 -4.47 15.53
CA ILE A 115 -6.32 -5.43 15.39
C ILE A 115 -5.90 -6.83 15.87
N ALA A 116 -4.70 -7.28 15.49
CA ALA A 116 -4.19 -8.60 15.84
C ALA A 116 -3.96 -8.76 17.36
N ILE A 117 -3.53 -7.71 18.05
CA ILE A 117 -3.32 -7.70 19.50
C ILE A 117 -4.66 -7.52 20.25
N GLY A 118 -5.60 -6.75 19.68
CA GLY A 118 -6.92 -6.50 20.26
C GLY A 118 -8.00 -7.51 19.87
N GLY A 119 -7.65 -8.80 19.74
CA GLY A 119 -8.52 -9.86 19.23
C GLY A 119 -10.00 -9.74 19.66
N THR A 120 -10.89 -9.87 18.68
CA THR A 120 -12.37 -9.78 18.72
C THR A 120 -12.96 -8.36 18.82
N VAL A 121 -13.31 -7.81 17.65
CA VAL A 121 -14.57 -7.06 17.49
C VAL A 121 -15.60 -8.02 16.92
#